data_AF-A0A0L6WCQ0-F1
#
_entry.id   AF-A0A0L6WCQ0-F1
#
_cell.length_a   1.000
_cell.length_b   1.000
_cell.length_c   1.000
_cell.angle_alpha   90.00
_cell.angle_beta   90.00
_cell.angle_gamma   90.00
#
_symmetry.space_group_name_H-M   'P 1'
#
loop_
_entity.id
_entity.type
_entity.pdbx_description
1 polymer ?
#
loop_
_entity_poly.entity_id
_entity_poly.type
_entity_poly.pdbx_seq_one_letter_code
_entity_poly.pdbx_strand_id
1 'polypeptide(L)'
;TREVGPPKKIIVFTDGSCENNKYENAIAEAGVWFGTEDDHNIAIHLPENIKHSNNAREIMAILLAAINTPDNNNLEIMSNSKTTMDGLTKYLTTWKDQGWIGIANKELLKATVFRLRFRNGQAALTKVQGHADITRNKGADSLPKEGAEGNNIFNGNTSPVPGFYHLGTKLNMASHALLYKEIIERKKQLERKGTKVNLEKVKLMVREITVKTPPDELIWTTIQNHVLTKEACIFLWKTIYNAYKVEKYWKNILDYKYRSMCQVCEKEDSMMHILTQCTATGQKKYRRW
;
A
#
# COMPACT_ATOMS: atom_id res chain seq x y z
N THR A 1 -36.62 -8.07 -31.26
CA THR A 1 -36.05 -7.60 -29.97
C THR A 1 -36.09 -8.76 -29.00
N ARG A 2 -34.94 -9.31 -28.55
CA ARG A 2 -34.94 -10.39 -27.55
C ARG A 2 -35.50 -9.80 -26.25
N GLU A 3 -36.58 -10.36 -25.74
CA GLU A 3 -37.13 -10.02 -24.42
C GLU A 3 -36.04 -10.27 -23.36
N VAL A 4 -35.56 -9.20 -22.75
CA VAL A 4 -34.71 -9.29 -21.57
C VAL A 4 -35.66 -9.58 -20.41
N GLY A 5 -35.62 -10.81 -19.89
CA GLY A 5 -36.41 -11.20 -18.73
C GLY A 5 -36.15 -10.29 -17.52
N PRO A 6 -37.01 -10.31 -16.48
CA PRO A 6 -36.89 -9.42 -15.34
C PRO A 6 -35.50 -9.55 -14.68
N PRO A 7 -34.94 -8.44 -14.17
CA PRO A 7 -33.60 -8.42 -13.58
C PRO A 7 -33.53 -9.43 -12.43
N LYS A 8 -32.63 -10.40 -12.53
CA LYS A 8 -32.40 -11.38 -11.46
C LYS A 8 -31.58 -10.74 -10.35
N LYS A 9 -31.87 -11.11 -9.10
CA LYS A 9 -31.05 -10.73 -7.95
C LYS A 9 -29.94 -11.76 -7.76
N ILE A 10 -28.69 -11.32 -7.82
CA ILE A 10 -27.48 -12.12 -7.60
C ILE A 10 -26.86 -11.65 -6.29
N ILE A 11 -26.64 -12.59 -5.37
CA ILE A 11 -25.99 -12.33 -4.08
C ILE A 11 -24.60 -12.94 -4.13
N VAL A 12 -23.58 -12.16 -3.83
CA VAL A 12 -22.18 -12.60 -3.83
C VAL A 12 -21.49 -12.24 -2.52
N PHE A 13 -20.49 -13.02 -2.15
CA PHE A 13 -19.67 -12.78 -0.97
C PHE A 13 -18.27 -12.38 -1.41
N THR A 14 -17.72 -11.35 -0.78
CA THR A 14 -16.37 -10.85 -1.07
C THR A 14 -15.50 -10.96 0.17
N ASP A 15 -14.29 -11.48 0.00
CA ASP A 15 -13.27 -11.49 1.05
C ASP A 15 -11.86 -11.40 0.42
N GLY A 16 -10.83 -11.45 1.26
CA GLY A 16 -9.47 -11.62 0.81
C GLY A 16 -8.48 -11.78 1.96
N SER A 17 -7.22 -12.00 1.60
CA SER A 17 -6.09 -12.12 2.51
C SER A 17 -5.00 -11.12 2.15
N CYS A 18 -4.26 -10.66 3.15
CA CYS A 18 -3.05 -9.89 2.94
C CYS A 18 -1.96 -10.39 3.88
N GLU A 19 -0.97 -11.05 3.31
CA GLU A 19 0.25 -11.42 4.01
C GLU A 19 1.16 -10.20 4.12
N ASN A 20 1.90 -10.11 5.24
CA ASN A 20 2.83 -9.02 5.50
C ASN A 20 2.21 -7.61 5.35
N ASN A 21 0.92 -7.46 5.66
CA ASN A 21 0.24 -6.17 5.58
C ASN A 21 1.02 -5.05 6.31
N LYS A 22 1.08 -3.87 5.68
CA LYS A 22 1.89 -2.68 6.07
C LYS A 22 3.39 -2.75 5.72
N TYR A 23 3.87 -3.87 5.18
CA TYR A 23 5.26 -4.02 4.71
C TYR A 23 5.32 -3.93 3.18
N GLU A 24 6.51 -3.66 2.62
CA GLU A 24 6.72 -3.52 1.17
C GLU A 24 6.56 -4.85 0.43
N ASN A 25 6.87 -5.97 1.10
CA ASN A 25 6.65 -7.32 0.58
C ASN A 25 5.26 -7.86 0.94
N ALA A 26 4.27 -6.97 1.10
CA ALA A 26 2.89 -7.38 1.28
C ALA A 26 2.36 -8.06 0.02
N ILE A 27 1.67 -9.18 0.20
CA ILE A 27 0.98 -9.90 -0.89
C ILE A 27 -0.48 -9.95 -0.50
N ALA A 28 -1.33 -9.47 -1.39
CA ALA A 28 -2.76 -9.32 -1.16
C ALA A 28 -3.53 -10.05 -2.24
N GLU A 29 -4.60 -10.69 -1.82
CA GLU A 29 -5.49 -11.52 -2.64
C GLU A 29 -6.93 -11.09 -2.44
N ALA A 30 -7.73 -11.16 -3.49
CA ALA A 30 -9.14 -10.84 -3.47
C ALA A 30 -9.95 -12.00 -4.01
N GLY A 31 -11.08 -12.31 -3.36
CA GLY A 31 -11.97 -13.40 -3.71
C GLY A 31 -13.43 -12.97 -3.82
N VAL A 32 -14.15 -13.57 -4.76
CA VAL A 32 -15.60 -13.43 -4.95
C VAL A 32 -16.22 -14.81 -5.03
N TRP A 33 -17.19 -15.06 -4.17
CA TRP A 33 -17.89 -16.32 -4.06
C TRP A 33 -19.37 -16.13 -4.42
N PHE A 34 -19.79 -16.80 -5.48
CA PHE A 34 -21.16 -16.82 -6.01
C PHE A 34 -21.97 -17.99 -5.42
N GLY A 35 -21.31 -19.10 -5.08
CA GLY A 35 -21.97 -20.28 -4.55
C GLY A 35 -21.05 -21.50 -4.48
N THR A 36 -21.51 -22.57 -3.84
CA THR A 36 -20.80 -23.85 -3.85
C THR A 36 -20.77 -24.41 -5.27
N GLU A 37 -19.59 -24.81 -5.76
CA GLU A 37 -19.41 -25.37 -7.12
C GLU A 37 -19.88 -24.42 -8.24
N ASP A 38 -19.92 -23.11 -7.99
CA ASP A 38 -20.20 -22.11 -9.02
C ASP A 38 -18.94 -21.77 -9.81
N ASP A 39 -18.96 -21.99 -11.12
CA ASP A 39 -17.85 -21.71 -12.04
C ASP A 39 -17.48 -20.21 -12.12
N HIS A 40 -18.32 -19.32 -11.61
CA HIS A 40 -18.04 -17.88 -11.52
C HIS A 40 -17.28 -17.49 -10.24
N ASN A 41 -17.00 -18.44 -9.34
CA ASN A 41 -16.13 -18.18 -8.19
C ASN A 41 -14.74 -17.76 -8.66
N ILE A 42 -14.22 -16.66 -8.11
CA ILE A 42 -12.97 -16.05 -8.58
C ILE A 42 -12.10 -15.73 -7.37
N ALA A 43 -10.82 -16.08 -7.44
CA ALA A 43 -9.78 -15.57 -6.55
C ALA A 43 -8.57 -15.15 -7.36
N ILE A 44 -7.98 -14.00 -7.01
CA ILE A 44 -6.82 -13.44 -7.71
C ILE A 44 -5.79 -12.89 -6.73
N HIS A 45 -4.53 -12.89 -7.15
CA HIS A 45 -3.53 -11.97 -6.59
C HIS A 45 -3.81 -10.56 -7.11
N LEU A 46 -3.65 -9.57 -6.24
CA LEU A 46 -3.72 -8.18 -6.67
C LEU A 46 -2.61 -7.89 -7.70
N PRO A 47 -2.89 -7.07 -8.73
CA PRO A 47 -1.87 -6.63 -9.68
C PRO A 47 -0.71 -5.89 -9.00
N GLU A 48 0.51 -6.09 -9.52
CA GLU A 48 1.74 -5.48 -8.96
C GLU A 48 1.71 -3.94 -8.94
N ASN A 49 0.96 -3.32 -9.86
CA ASN A 49 0.81 -1.86 -9.92
C ASN A 49 -0.13 -1.30 -8.83
N ILE A 50 -0.74 -2.16 -8.00
CA ILE A 50 -1.55 -1.76 -6.86
C ILE A 50 -0.76 -2.03 -5.58
N LYS A 51 -0.73 -1.04 -4.69
CA LYS A 51 -0.17 -1.23 -3.36
C LYS A 51 -0.99 -2.27 -2.57
N HIS A 52 -0.39 -3.45 -2.38
CA HIS A 52 -0.98 -4.54 -1.62
C HIS A 52 -1.24 -4.12 -0.17
N SER A 53 -2.48 -4.29 0.28
CA SER A 53 -2.92 -3.96 1.64
C SER A 53 -4.28 -4.60 1.93
N ASN A 54 -4.65 -4.72 3.21
CA ASN A 54 -5.99 -5.17 3.60
C ASN A 54 -7.11 -4.35 2.95
N ASN A 55 -6.96 -3.03 2.86
CA ASN A 55 -7.99 -2.21 2.22
C ASN A 55 -8.03 -2.43 0.71
N ALA A 56 -6.87 -2.60 0.05
CA ALA A 56 -6.82 -2.80 -1.39
C ALA A 56 -7.52 -4.10 -1.81
N ARG A 57 -7.30 -5.21 -1.09
CA ARG A 57 -7.96 -6.49 -1.40
C ARG A 57 -9.48 -6.42 -1.28
N GLU A 58 -10.00 -5.73 -0.28
CA GLU A 58 -11.45 -5.61 -0.06
C GLU A 58 -12.10 -4.78 -1.17
N ILE A 59 -11.46 -3.67 -1.57
CA ILE A 59 -11.95 -2.87 -2.69
C ILE A 59 -11.88 -3.67 -4.00
N MET A 60 -10.79 -4.43 -4.20
CA MET A 60 -10.63 -5.30 -5.36
C MET A 60 -11.73 -6.35 -5.45
N ALA A 61 -12.04 -7.04 -4.35
CA ALA A 61 -13.08 -8.07 -4.34
C ALA A 61 -14.45 -7.51 -4.75
N ILE A 62 -14.80 -6.31 -4.26
CA ILE A 62 -16.03 -5.62 -4.68
C ILE A 62 -16.00 -5.24 -6.16
N LEU A 63 -14.85 -4.76 -6.67
CA LEU A 63 -14.69 -4.46 -8.09
C LEU A 63 -14.88 -5.72 -8.95
N LEU A 64 -14.28 -6.84 -8.56
CA LEU A 64 -14.42 -8.13 -9.23
C LEU A 64 -15.88 -8.60 -9.27
N ALA A 65 -16.59 -8.50 -8.15
CA ALA A 65 -18.02 -8.81 -8.08
C ALA A 65 -18.83 -7.96 -9.09
N ALA A 66 -18.53 -6.66 -9.17
CA ALA A 66 -19.21 -5.74 -10.08
C ALA A 66 -18.86 -5.98 -11.56
N ILE A 67 -17.65 -6.48 -11.87
CA ILE A 67 -17.23 -6.84 -13.23
C ILE A 67 -17.89 -8.14 -13.68
N ASN A 68 -17.86 -9.17 -12.84
CA ASN A 68 -18.25 -10.53 -13.22
C ASN A 68 -19.74 -10.81 -13.08
N THR A 69 -20.53 -9.86 -12.56
CA THR A 69 -21.98 -9.96 -12.54
C THR A 69 -22.56 -9.29 -13.80
N PRO A 70 -23.50 -9.91 -14.55
CA PRO A 70 -24.14 -9.28 -15.71
C PRO A 70 -24.79 -7.93 -15.36
N ASP A 71 -24.61 -6.92 -16.22
CA ASP A 71 -24.98 -5.52 -15.92
C ASP A 71 -26.48 -5.29 -15.74
N ASN A 72 -27.34 -6.13 -16.32
CA ASN A 72 -28.79 -6.00 -16.21
C ASN A 72 -29.35 -6.66 -14.93
N ASN A 73 -28.53 -7.41 -14.18
CA ASN A 73 -28.97 -8.07 -12.96
C ASN A 73 -28.70 -7.19 -11.73
N ASN A 74 -29.61 -7.29 -10.75
CA ASN A 74 -29.41 -6.68 -9.44
C ASN A 74 -28.31 -7.45 -8.72
N LEU A 75 -27.33 -6.73 -8.19
CA LEU A 75 -26.16 -7.25 -7.51
C LEU A 75 -26.21 -6.85 -6.04
N GLU A 76 -26.21 -7.83 -5.14
CA GLU A 76 -26.05 -7.62 -3.70
C GLU A 76 -24.72 -8.19 -3.24
N ILE A 77 -23.83 -7.33 -2.76
CA ILE A 77 -22.48 -7.70 -2.34
C ILE A 77 -22.43 -7.76 -0.81
N MET A 78 -22.11 -8.94 -0.31
CA MET A 78 -21.88 -9.22 1.11
C MET A 78 -20.41 -9.02 1.44
N SER A 79 -20.09 -8.02 2.28
CA SER A 79 -18.71 -7.73 2.70
C SER A 79 -18.62 -7.48 4.21
N ASN A 80 -17.52 -7.92 4.82
CA ASN A 80 -17.20 -7.61 6.22
C ASN A 80 -16.40 -6.29 6.36
N SER A 81 -15.90 -5.72 5.25
CA SER A 81 -15.00 -4.56 5.27
C SER A 81 -15.77 -3.25 5.48
N LYS A 82 -15.93 -2.90 6.75
CA LYS A 82 -16.56 -1.62 7.14
C LYS A 82 -15.87 -0.43 6.48
N THR A 83 -14.55 -0.41 6.43
CA THR A 83 -13.78 0.71 5.84
C THR A 83 -14.10 0.87 4.37
N THR A 84 -14.13 -0.22 3.60
CA THR A 84 -14.44 -0.17 2.18
C THR A 84 -15.89 0.23 1.94
N MET A 85 -16.84 -0.36 2.68
CA MET A 85 -18.26 -0.01 2.58
C MET A 85 -18.53 1.45 2.94
N ASP A 86 -17.97 1.95 4.04
CA ASP A 86 -18.11 3.36 4.43
C ASP A 86 -17.48 4.28 3.38
N GLY A 87 -16.37 3.88 2.76
CA GLY A 87 -15.75 4.61 1.64
C GLY A 87 -16.62 4.69 0.38
N LEU A 88 -17.27 3.59 0.01
CA LEU A 88 -18.14 3.50 -1.16
C LEU A 88 -19.52 4.13 -0.95
N THR A 89 -19.91 4.39 0.31
CA THR A 89 -21.24 4.91 0.66
C THR A 89 -21.16 6.27 1.36
N LYS A 90 -20.76 6.29 2.64
CA LYS A 90 -20.79 7.47 3.52
C LYS A 90 -19.81 8.55 3.11
N TYR A 91 -18.58 8.17 2.75
CA TYR A 91 -17.51 9.13 2.47
C TYR A 91 -17.42 9.50 0.99
N LEU A 92 -18.11 8.77 0.11
CA LEU A 92 -17.98 8.90 -1.34
C LEU A 92 -18.22 10.33 -1.83
N THR A 93 -19.30 10.96 -1.39
CA THR A 93 -19.64 12.32 -1.82
C THR A 93 -18.56 13.31 -1.41
N THR A 94 -18.11 13.24 -0.16
CA THR A 94 -17.05 14.11 0.36
C THR A 94 -15.73 13.89 -0.38
N TRP A 95 -15.33 12.64 -0.62
CA TRP A 95 -14.09 12.33 -1.34
C TRP A 95 -14.13 12.78 -2.81
N LYS A 96 -15.28 12.62 -3.49
CA LYS A 96 -15.48 13.18 -4.83
C LYS A 96 -15.30 14.69 -4.83
N ASP A 97 -15.91 15.37 -3.88
CA ASP A 97 -15.90 16.83 -3.82
C ASP A 97 -14.53 17.39 -3.39
N GLN A 98 -13.76 16.62 -2.62
CA GLN A 98 -12.37 16.89 -2.25
C GLN A 98 -11.35 16.33 -3.25
N GLY A 99 -11.77 15.98 -4.47
CA GLY A 99 -10.86 15.59 -5.55
C GLY A 99 -10.05 14.32 -5.27
N TRP A 100 -10.48 13.47 -4.34
CA TRP A 100 -9.78 12.26 -3.91
C TRP A 100 -8.37 12.48 -3.33
N ILE A 101 -8.07 13.69 -2.84
CA ILE A 101 -6.76 14.03 -2.28
C ILE A 101 -6.55 13.31 -0.94
N GLY A 102 -5.37 12.71 -0.76
CA GLY A 102 -4.98 12.03 0.49
C GLY A 102 -5.69 10.69 0.72
N ILE A 103 -6.47 10.21 -0.24
CA ILE A 103 -7.23 8.97 -0.11
C ILE A 103 -6.38 7.79 -0.59
N ALA A 104 -6.10 6.85 0.32
CA ALA A 104 -5.40 5.61 -0.02
C ALA A 104 -6.23 4.78 -1.00
N ASN A 105 -5.55 4.14 -1.97
CA ASN A 105 -6.18 3.33 -3.02
C ASN A 105 -7.23 4.10 -3.85
N LYS A 106 -7.09 5.42 -4.00
CA LYS A 106 -8.07 6.27 -4.69
C LYS A 106 -8.42 5.81 -6.10
N GLU A 107 -7.44 5.35 -6.89
CA GLU A 107 -7.72 4.89 -8.27
C GLU A 107 -8.52 3.58 -8.29
N LEU A 108 -8.24 2.66 -7.37
CA LEU A 108 -9.02 1.43 -7.20
C LEU A 108 -10.45 1.72 -6.71
N LEU A 109 -10.62 2.64 -5.76
CA LEU A 109 -11.93 3.11 -5.32
C LEU A 109 -12.71 3.77 -6.47
N LYS A 110 -12.04 4.62 -7.27
CA LYS A 110 -12.65 5.27 -8.43
C LYS A 110 -13.12 4.25 -9.47
N ALA A 111 -12.30 3.28 -9.82
CA ALA A 111 -12.69 2.19 -10.72
C ALA A 111 -13.90 1.41 -10.17
N THR A 112 -13.91 1.12 -8.87
CA THR A 112 -15.00 0.40 -8.20
C THR A 112 -16.32 1.18 -8.23
N VAL A 113 -16.27 2.47 -7.86
CA VAL A 113 -17.45 3.36 -7.88
C VAL A 113 -17.98 3.52 -9.31
N PHE A 114 -17.09 3.72 -10.28
CA PHE A 114 -17.47 3.79 -11.68
C PHE A 114 -18.19 2.51 -12.10
N ARG A 115 -17.58 1.35 -11.86
CA ARG A 115 -18.16 0.08 -12.28
C ARG A 115 -19.49 -0.21 -11.61
N LEU A 116 -19.64 0.05 -10.31
CA LEU A 116 -20.91 -0.13 -9.60
C LEU A 116 -22.02 0.77 -10.14
N ARG A 117 -21.70 2.02 -10.50
CA ARG A 117 -22.68 3.01 -11.00
C ARG A 117 -22.99 2.87 -12.49
N PHE A 118 -22.15 2.19 -13.25
CA PHE A 118 -22.34 1.98 -14.68
C PHE A 118 -23.31 0.81 -14.99
N ARG A 119 -23.63 -0.01 -13.99
CA ARG A 119 -24.56 -1.14 -14.13
C ARG A 119 -25.99 -0.64 -14.36
N ASN A 120 -26.77 -1.39 -15.15
CA ASN A 120 -28.19 -1.12 -15.35
C ASN A 120 -29.03 -1.64 -14.17
N GLY A 121 -28.66 -2.80 -13.63
CA GLY A 121 -29.23 -3.39 -12.42
C GLY A 121 -28.71 -2.70 -11.16
N GLN A 122 -29.53 -2.71 -10.11
CA GLN A 122 -29.18 -2.07 -8.84
C GLN A 122 -28.00 -2.79 -8.18
N ALA A 123 -27.05 -2.03 -7.64
CA ALA A 123 -25.97 -2.55 -6.82
C ALA A 123 -26.20 -2.16 -5.35
N ALA A 124 -26.24 -3.14 -4.46
CA ALA A 124 -26.39 -2.97 -3.02
C ALA A 124 -25.18 -3.56 -2.28
N LEU A 125 -24.77 -2.90 -1.20
CA LEU A 125 -23.73 -3.36 -0.29
C LEU A 125 -24.38 -3.72 1.05
N THR A 126 -24.22 -4.96 1.47
CA THR A 126 -24.75 -5.46 2.74
C THR A 126 -23.59 -5.87 3.63
N LYS A 127 -23.54 -5.29 4.82
CA LYS A 127 -22.52 -5.63 5.81
C LYS A 127 -22.85 -6.97 6.44
N VAL A 128 -21.90 -7.90 6.36
CA VAL A 128 -21.95 -9.18 7.10
C VAL A 128 -20.95 -9.17 8.25
N GLN A 129 -21.21 -9.98 9.28
CA GLN A 129 -20.30 -10.12 10.40
C GLN A 129 -19.17 -11.07 10.02
N GLY A 130 -17.92 -10.61 10.16
CA GLY A 130 -16.75 -11.45 9.92
C GLY A 130 -16.81 -12.72 10.78
N HIS A 131 -16.60 -13.87 10.14
CA HIS A 131 -16.55 -15.20 10.76
C HIS A 131 -17.85 -15.75 11.38
N ALA A 132 -19.00 -15.07 11.25
CA ALA A 132 -20.28 -15.54 11.81
C ALA A 132 -21.11 -16.40 10.82
N ASP A 133 -21.00 -16.16 9.51
CA ASP A 133 -21.71 -16.94 8.47
C ASP A 133 -20.82 -18.07 7.94
N ILE A 134 -20.79 -19.15 8.71
CA ILE A 134 -19.83 -20.27 8.69
C ILE A 134 -19.68 -20.96 7.32
N THR A 135 -20.67 -20.92 6.42
CA THR A 135 -20.60 -21.67 5.15
C THR A 135 -20.23 -20.81 3.94
N ARG A 136 -20.66 -19.54 3.91
CA ARG A 136 -20.58 -18.68 2.71
C ARG A 136 -19.35 -17.77 2.69
N ASN A 137 -18.96 -17.19 3.84
CA ASN A 137 -17.67 -16.50 3.96
C ASN A 137 -16.49 -17.48 3.83
N LYS A 138 -16.64 -18.69 4.40
CA LYS A 138 -15.62 -19.74 4.23
C LYS A 138 -15.42 -20.12 2.78
N GLY A 139 -16.47 -20.07 1.96
CA GLY A 139 -16.39 -20.31 0.52
C GLY A 139 -15.37 -19.37 -0.14
N ALA A 140 -15.52 -18.06 0.07
CA ALA A 140 -14.59 -17.04 -0.42
C ALA A 140 -13.17 -17.19 0.16
N ASP A 141 -13.05 -17.51 1.45
CA ASP A 141 -11.75 -17.78 2.10
C ASP A 141 -11.05 -19.03 1.53
N SER A 142 -11.84 -20.04 1.15
CA SER A 142 -11.38 -21.36 0.69
C SER A 142 -11.07 -21.44 -0.80
N LEU A 143 -11.31 -20.37 -1.57
CA LEU A 143 -11.04 -20.38 -3.00
C LEU A 143 -9.55 -20.61 -3.26
N PRO A 144 -9.19 -21.51 -4.20
CA PRO A 144 -7.82 -21.68 -4.63
C PRO A 144 -7.29 -20.35 -5.17
N LYS A 145 -6.23 -19.84 -4.54
CA LYS A 145 -5.60 -18.55 -4.92
C LYS A 145 -4.51 -18.71 -5.97
N GLU A 146 -4.20 -19.95 -6.35
CA GLU A 146 -3.21 -20.28 -7.36
C GLU A 146 -3.72 -19.89 -8.77
N GLY A 147 -3.03 -18.95 -9.42
CA GLY A 147 -2.92 -18.97 -10.88
C GLY A 147 -3.60 -17.87 -11.68
N ALA A 148 -4.42 -17.00 -11.09
CA ALA A 148 -4.95 -15.84 -11.81
C ALA A 148 -4.22 -14.56 -11.38
N GLU A 149 -3.12 -14.24 -12.06
CA GLU A 149 -2.54 -12.90 -11.98
C GLU A 149 -3.61 -11.89 -12.41
N GLY A 150 -4.06 -11.02 -11.50
CA GLY A 150 -5.06 -9.98 -11.79
C GLY A 150 -4.64 -8.94 -12.84
N ASN A 151 -3.45 -9.12 -13.44
CA ASN A 151 -2.80 -8.22 -14.39
C ASN A 151 -3.70 -7.82 -15.58
N ASN A 152 -4.70 -8.63 -15.93
CA ASN A 152 -5.66 -8.35 -17.01
C ASN A 152 -6.97 -7.63 -16.59
N ILE A 153 -7.20 -7.35 -15.31
CA ILE A 153 -8.49 -6.80 -14.82
C ILE A 153 -8.55 -5.26 -14.94
N PHE A 154 -7.40 -4.61 -15.07
CA PHE A 154 -7.28 -3.16 -15.28
C PHE A 154 -7.28 -2.72 -16.75
N ASN A 155 -7.45 -3.64 -17.70
CA ASN A 155 -7.43 -3.30 -19.12
C ASN A 155 -8.84 -2.89 -19.61
N GLY A 156 -9.04 -1.58 -19.75
CA GLY A 156 -10.07 -0.96 -20.59
C GLY A 156 -11.43 -0.68 -19.94
N ASN A 157 -12.12 -1.69 -19.40
CA ASN A 157 -13.53 -1.57 -19.00
C ASN A 157 -13.79 -1.02 -17.58
N THR A 158 -12.74 -0.86 -16.78
CA THR A 158 -12.82 -0.38 -15.38
C THR A 158 -12.40 1.07 -15.22
N SER A 159 -11.81 1.67 -16.25
CA SER A 159 -11.44 3.07 -16.24
C SER A 159 -12.69 3.96 -16.35
N PRO A 160 -12.83 4.96 -15.48
CA PRO A 160 -13.95 5.89 -15.56
C PRO A 160 -14.00 6.59 -16.91
N VAL A 161 -15.19 6.69 -17.51
CA VAL A 161 -15.38 7.50 -18.73
C VAL A 161 -14.96 8.96 -18.49
N PRO A 162 -14.41 9.65 -19.51
CA PRO A 162 -14.10 11.07 -19.40
C PRO A 162 -15.31 11.86 -18.88
N GLY A 163 -15.09 12.68 -17.85
CA GLY A 163 -16.14 13.46 -17.20
C GLY A 163 -16.92 12.77 -16.08
N PHE A 164 -16.72 11.47 -15.82
CA PHE A 164 -17.36 10.78 -14.70
C PHE A 164 -16.97 11.37 -13.32
N TYR A 165 -15.72 11.81 -13.22
CA TYR A 165 -15.20 12.58 -12.08
C TYR A 165 -14.89 14.01 -12.52
N HIS A 166 -15.15 14.96 -11.62
CA HIS A 166 -14.65 16.32 -11.78
C HIS A 166 -13.13 16.34 -11.69
N LEU A 167 -12.49 17.27 -12.41
CA LEU A 167 -11.05 17.48 -12.35
C LEU A 167 -10.72 18.22 -11.05
N GLY A 168 -10.15 17.50 -10.08
CA GLY A 168 -9.68 18.07 -8.82
C GLY A 168 -10.79 18.34 -7.80
N THR A 169 -10.47 19.21 -6.83
CA THR A 169 -11.33 19.57 -5.70
C THR A 169 -12.27 20.71 -6.07
N LYS A 170 -13.53 20.65 -5.58
CA LYS A 170 -14.46 21.78 -5.69
C LYS A 170 -13.96 22.96 -4.87
N LEU A 171 -14.03 24.17 -5.41
CA LEU A 171 -13.51 25.39 -4.77
C LEU A 171 -14.08 25.63 -3.36
N ASN A 172 -15.36 25.33 -3.13
CA ASN A 172 -15.99 25.47 -1.81
C ASN A 172 -15.47 24.46 -0.77
N MET A 173 -14.85 23.36 -1.20
CA MET A 173 -14.23 22.34 -0.33
C MET A 173 -12.71 22.51 -0.21
N ALA A 174 -12.12 23.42 -0.99
CA ALA A 174 -10.68 23.61 -1.12
C ALA A 174 -10.09 24.39 0.08
N SER A 175 -9.95 23.70 1.21
CA SER A 175 -9.20 24.25 2.34
C SER A 175 -7.70 24.32 2.05
N HIS A 176 -6.99 25.24 2.71
CA HIS A 176 -5.53 25.33 2.61
C HIS A 176 -4.84 24.00 2.96
N ALA A 177 -5.29 23.31 4.00
CA ALA A 177 -4.75 22.00 4.39
C ALA A 177 -4.93 20.93 3.28
N LEU A 178 -6.06 20.95 2.57
CA LEU A 178 -6.34 20.03 1.48
C LEU A 178 -5.48 20.33 0.24
N LEU A 179 -5.40 21.60 -0.15
CA LEU A 179 -4.57 22.04 -1.27
C LEU A 179 -3.08 21.78 -1.01
N TYR A 180 -2.63 21.99 0.23
CA TYR A 180 -1.24 21.69 0.61
C TYR A 180 -0.92 20.20 0.49
N LYS A 181 -1.85 19.30 0.87
CA LYS A 181 -1.70 17.86 0.65
C LYS A 181 -1.59 17.51 -0.83
N GLU A 182 -2.41 18.13 -1.69
CA GLU A 182 -2.35 17.93 -3.14
C GLU A 182 -1.00 18.37 -3.73
N ILE A 183 -0.47 19.51 -3.28
CA ILE A 183 0.86 19.97 -3.67
C ILE A 183 1.92 18.95 -3.26
N ILE A 184 1.85 18.42 -2.04
CA ILE A 184 2.78 17.38 -1.57
C ILE A 184 2.70 16.12 -2.45
N GLU A 185 1.49 15.65 -2.78
CA GLU A 185 1.30 14.47 -3.64
C GLU A 185 1.87 14.67 -5.06
N ARG A 186 1.75 15.88 -5.61
CA ARG A 186 2.27 16.21 -6.95
C ARG A 186 3.76 16.50 -6.97
N LYS A 187 4.31 16.98 -5.87
CA LYS A 187 5.71 17.37 -5.78
C LYS A 187 6.58 16.11 -5.76
N LYS A 188 7.32 15.90 -6.85
CA LYS A 188 8.35 14.86 -6.92
C LYS A 188 9.36 15.10 -5.79
N GLN A 189 9.46 14.16 -4.86
CA GLN A 189 10.48 14.19 -3.82
C GLN A 189 11.85 14.00 -4.47
N LEU A 190 12.81 14.86 -4.11
CA LEU A 190 14.18 14.71 -4.58
C LEU A 190 14.81 13.51 -3.88
N GLU A 191 15.07 12.44 -4.64
CA GLU A 191 15.74 11.25 -4.11
C GLU A 191 17.20 11.56 -3.79
N ARG A 192 17.56 11.45 -2.51
CA ARG A 192 18.97 11.50 -2.07
C ARG A 192 19.57 10.10 -2.17
N LYS A 193 20.48 9.90 -3.14
CA LYS A 193 21.12 8.60 -3.41
C LYS A 193 21.72 7.95 -2.16
N GLY A 194 22.43 8.72 -1.32
CA GLY A 194 23.04 8.19 -0.09
C GLY A 194 22.00 7.71 0.93
N THR A 195 20.94 8.48 1.14
CA THR A 195 19.83 8.12 2.03
C THR A 195 19.12 6.85 1.53
N LYS A 196 18.87 6.74 0.22
CA LYS A 196 18.26 5.56 -0.40
C LYS A 196 19.09 4.30 -0.15
N VAL A 197 20.40 4.36 -0.40
CA VAL A 197 21.31 3.21 -0.14
C VAL A 197 21.27 2.78 1.33
N ASN A 198 21.22 3.72 2.27
CA ASN A 198 21.17 3.38 3.69
C ASN A 198 19.81 2.81 4.11
N LEU A 199 18.70 3.32 3.56
CA LEU A 199 17.37 2.75 3.77
C LEU A 199 17.29 1.31 3.24
N GLU A 200 17.81 1.04 2.04
CA GLU A 200 17.87 -0.31 1.48
C GLU A 200 18.70 -1.27 2.34
N LYS A 201 19.83 -0.81 2.89
CA LYS A 201 20.60 -1.62 3.85
C LYS A 201 19.79 -1.97 5.10
N VAL A 202 19.07 -0.99 5.67
CA VAL A 202 18.19 -1.24 6.83
C VAL A 202 17.10 -2.24 6.48
N LYS A 203 16.45 -2.10 5.33
CA LYS A 203 15.43 -3.02 4.85
C LYS A 203 15.95 -4.45 4.69
N LEU A 204 17.13 -4.63 4.08
CA LEU A 204 17.77 -5.93 3.91
C LEU A 204 18.04 -6.58 5.26
N MET A 205 18.65 -5.86 6.21
CA MET A 205 18.92 -6.38 7.55
C MET A 205 17.64 -6.77 8.31
N VAL A 206 16.58 -5.94 8.24
CA VAL A 206 15.30 -6.27 8.89
C VAL A 206 14.65 -7.48 8.23
N ARG A 207 14.76 -7.62 6.91
CA ARG A 207 14.25 -8.78 6.17
C ARG A 207 14.98 -10.06 6.55
N GLU A 208 16.30 -10.02 6.73
CA GLU A 208 17.07 -11.20 7.18
C GLU A 208 16.62 -11.70 8.56
N ILE A 209 16.24 -10.79 9.46
CA ILE A 209 15.82 -11.13 10.83
C ILE A 209 14.34 -11.54 10.89
N THR A 210 13.47 -10.85 10.16
CA THR A 210 12.01 -10.93 10.35
C THR A 210 11.25 -11.43 9.13
N VAL A 211 11.92 -11.65 8.00
CA VAL A 211 11.34 -11.94 6.67
C VAL A 211 10.52 -10.78 6.07
N LYS A 212 10.27 -9.71 6.84
CA LYS A 212 9.46 -8.56 6.44
C LYS A 212 10.32 -7.41 5.93
N THR A 213 9.82 -6.67 4.94
CA THR A 213 10.50 -5.50 4.36
C THR A 213 9.78 -4.22 4.79
N PRO A 214 10.32 -3.45 5.76
CA PRO A 214 9.62 -2.26 6.26
C PRO A 214 9.63 -1.12 5.22
N PRO A 215 8.54 -0.35 5.09
CA PRO A 215 8.54 0.85 4.26
C PRO A 215 9.40 1.95 4.90
N ASP A 216 9.92 2.86 4.07
CA ASP A 216 10.75 3.98 4.50
C ASP A 216 10.09 4.77 5.65
N GLU A 217 8.79 5.04 5.57
CA GLU A 217 8.07 5.78 6.62
C GLU A 217 8.06 5.04 7.96
N LEU A 218 7.99 3.70 7.94
CA LEU A 218 8.05 2.90 9.15
C LEU A 218 9.44 2.98 9.78
N ILE A 219 10.50 2.96 8.98
CA ILE A 219 11.88 3.15 9.46
C ILE A 219 12.00 4.52 10.15
N TRP A 220 11.55 5.59 9.49
CA TRP A 220 11.66 6.96 10.01
C TRP A 220 10.84 7.19 11.28
N THR A 221 9.63 6.63 11.36
CA THR A 221 8.79 6.75 12.56
C THR A 221 9.33 5.92 13.72
N THR A 222 9.89 4.74 13.45
CA THR A 222 10.43 3.85 14.49
C THR A 222 11.66 4.47 15.19
N ILE A 223 12.54 5.15 14.44
CA ILE A 223 13.71 5.81 15.05
C ILE A 223 13.37 7.06 15.87
N GLN A 224 12.10 7.51 15.86
CA GLN A 224 11.60 8.63 16.67
C GLN A 224 10.79 8.15 17.89
N ASN A 225 10.82 6.86 18.19
CA ASN A 225 10.11 6.29 19.32
C ASN A 225 10.66 6.83 20.67
N HIS A 226 9.77 7.13 21.61
CA HIS A 226 10.08 7.66 22.94
C HIS A 226 10.96 6.73 23.80
N VAL A 227 11.08 5.45 23.44
CA VAL A 227 12.00 4.50 24.07
C VAL A 227 13.47 4.86 23.82
N LEU A 228 13.77 5.59 22.74
CA LEU A 228 15.13 6.02 22.40
C LEU A 228 15.43 7.41 22.97
N THR A 229 16.67 7.63 23.40
CA THR A 229 17.12 8.96 23.79
C THR A 229 17.17 9.89 22.60
N LYS A 230 17.03 11.21 22.83
CA LYS A 230 17.10 12.22 21.77
C LYS A 230 18.41 12.13 20.99
N GLU A 231 19.52 11.88 21.69
CA GLU A 231 20.85 11.73 21.12
C GLU A 231 20.92 10.51 20.18
N ALA A 232 20.34 9.38 20.59
CA ALA A 232 20.25 8.18 19.77
C ALA A 232 19.39 8.42 18.52
N CYS A 233 18.21 9.06 18.65
CA CYS A 233 17.36 9.42 17.52
C CYS A 233 18.09 10.31 16.51
N ILE A 234 18.80 11.34 16.98
CA ILE A 234 19.59 12.24 16.13
C ILE A 234 20.71 11.47 15.42
N PHE A 235 21.41 10.60 16.15
CA PHE A 235 22.49 9.79 15.60
C PHE A 235 21.99 8.85 14.49
N LEU A 236 20.90 8.10 14.75
CA LEU A 236 20.27 7.20 13.80
C LEU A 236 19.77 7.95 12.57
N TRP A 237 19.08 9.08 12.79
CA TRP A 237 18.59 9.91 11.69
C TRP A 237 19.75 10.41 10.82
N LYS A 238 20.79 10.99 11.41
CA LYS A 238 21.97 11.47 10.66
C LYS A 238 22.70 10.34 9.92
N THR A 239 22.72 9.14 10.50
CA THR A 239 23.32 7.95 9.88
C THR A 239 22.53 7.51 8.65
N ILE A 240 21.22 7.25 8.80
CA ILE A 240 20.37 6.82 7.68
C ILE A 240 20.31 7.92 6.61
N TYR A 241 20.18 9.19 7.03
CA TYR A 241 20.15 10.33 6.12
C TYR A 241 21.48 10.61 5.42
N ASN A 242 22.58 9.95 5.83
CA ASN A 242 23.93 10.16 5.31
C ASN A 242 24.43 11.61 5.51
N ALA A 243 24.19 12.17 6.69
CA ALA A 243 24.52 13.56 7.06
C ALA A 243 25.93 13.72 7.66
N TYR A 244 26.55 12.64 8.12
CA TYR A 244 27.91 12.69 8.67
C TYR A 244 28.95 12.85 7.56
N LYS A 245 29.99 13.64 7.85
CA LYS A 245 31.13 13.86 6.95
C LYS A 245 32.09 12.67 7.06
N VAL A 246 31.81 11.63 6.29
CA VAL A 246 32.58 10.37 6.23
C VAL A 246 32.85 10.00 4.77
N GLU A 247 33.82 9.12 4.53
CA GLU A 247 34.04 8.47 3.24
C GLU A 247 34.12 9.47 2.05
N LYS A 248 33.09 9.47 1.19
CA LYS A 248 32.96 10.25 -0.05
C LYS A 248 33.04 11.75 0.18
N TYR A 249 32.62 12.23 1.35
CA TYR A 249 32.71 13.65 1.66
C TYR A 249 34.17 14.15 1.62
N TRP A 250 35.10 13.38 2.19
CA TRP A 250 36.51 13.75 2.28
C TRP A 250 37.29 13.43 1.00
N LYS A 251 36.87 12.42 0.22
CA LYS A 251 37.55 12.03 -1.04
C LYS A 251 37.69 13.16 -2.05
N ASN A 252 36.73 14.09 -2.06
CA ASN A 252 36.68 15.19 -3.01
C ASN A 252 37.40 16.45 -2.53
N ILE A 253 38.05 16.41 -1.37
CA ILE A 253 38.76 17.56 -0.78
C ILE A 253 40.24 17.21 -0.74
N LEU A 254 41.05 17.84 -1.61
CA LEU A 254 42.45 17.46 -1.86
C LEU A 254 43.27 17.31 -0.57
N ASP A 255 43.29 18.34 0.27
CA ASP A 255 44.12 18.40 1.48
C ASP A 255 43.62 17.50 2.61
N TYR A 256 42.37 17.04 2.52
CA TYR A 256 41.72 16.24 3.56
C TYR A 256 41.38 14.82 3.09
N LYS A 257 41.90 14.40 1.93
CA LYS A 257 41.63 13.06 1.37
C LYS A 257 42.04 11.94 2.32
N TYR A 258 43.10 12.15 3.11
CA TYR A 258 43.55 11.19 4.13
C TYR A 258 42.45 10.85 5.15
N ARG A 259 41.50 11.77 5.42
CA ARG A 259 40.35 11.55 6.32
C ARG A 259 39.26 10.65 5.72
N SER A 260 39.36 10.27 4.45
CA SER A 260 38.48 9.25 3.87
C SER A 260 38.88 7.83 4.27
N MET A 261 40.04 7.67 4.92
CA MET A 261 40.61 6.40 5.35
C MET A 261 40.85 6.39 6.86
N CYS A 262 40.57 5.25 7.49
CA CYS A 262 40.85 5.02 8.89
C CYS A 262 42.37 4.96 9.11
N GLN A 263 42.88 5.79 10.02
CA GLN A 263 44.32 5.89 10.29
C GLN A 263 44.90 4.70 11.07
N VAL A 264 44.04 3.80 11.58
CA VAL A 264 44.47 2.66 12.41
C VAL A 264 44.51 1.37 11.62
N CYS A 265 43.52 1.14 10.75
CA CYS A 265 43.42 -0.11 10.00
C CYS A 265 43.41 0.08 8.48
N GLU A 266 43.62 1.32 8.01
CA GLU A 266 43.78 1.68 6.59
C GLU A 266 42.61 1.26 5.69
N LYS A 267 41.43 1.04 6.26
CA LYS A 267 40.18 0.81 5.53
C LYS A 267 39.44 2.12 5.30
N GLU A 268 38.55 2.12 4.32
CA GLU A 268 37.67 3.25 4.06
C GLU A 268 36.82 3.62 5.28
N ASP A 269 36.88 4.90 5.68
CA ASP A 269 36.26 5.39 6.91
C ASP A 269 34.78 5.69 6.69
N SER A 270 34.00 4.64 6.43
CA SER A 270 32.55 4.68 6.30
C SER A 270 31.86 4.53 7.65
N MET A 271 30.60 4.98 7.76
CA MET A 271 29.83 4.79 8.99
C MET A 271 29.72 3.32 9.40
N MET A 272 29.58 2.41 8.42
CA MET A 272 29.56 0.97 8.67
C MET A 272 30.87 0.48 9.26
N HIS A 273 31.99 0.94 8.69
CA HIS A 273 33.32 0.59 9.16
C HIS A 273 33.51 1.04 10.61
N ILE A 274 33.23 2.32 10.89
CA ILE A 274 33.36 2.94 12.22
C ILE A 274 32.58 2.14 13.27
N LEU A 275 31.33 1.78 12.98
CA LEU A 275 30.44 1.16 13.95
C LEU A 275 30.64 -0.35 14.13
N THR A 276 31.05 -1.08 13.09
CA THR A 276 30.97 -2.55 13.11
C THR A 276 32.26 -3.28 12.76
N GLN A 277 33.25 -2.63 12.13
CA GLN A 277 34.43 -3.30 11.56
C GLN A 277 35.77 -2.75 12.06
N CYS A 278 35.80 -1.53 12.58
CA CYS A 278 37.04 -0.85 12.95
C CYS A 278 37.67 -1.44 14.22
N THR A 279 38.98 -1.70 14.17
CA THR A 279 39.77 -2.21 15.30
C THR A 279 40.31 -1.12 16.23
N ALA A 280 40.10 0.16 15.88
CA ALA A 280 40.49 1.30 16.71
C ALA A 280 39.78 1.25 18.07
N THR A 281 40.47 1.72 19.11
CA THR A 281 40.23 1.50 20.55
C THR A 281 38.85 1.91 21.09
N GLY A 282 37.99 2.54 20.29
CA GLY A 282 36.59 2.82 20.64
C GLY A 282 35.72 1.56 20.80
N GLN A 283 35.89 0.53 19.96
CA GLN A 283 35.02 -0.67 19.99
C GLN A 283 35.35 -1.63 21.14
N LYS A 284 36.63 -1.73 21.54
CA LYS A 284 37.07 -2.61 22.66
C LYS A 284 36.50 -2.18 24.02
N LYS A 285 36.00 -0.94 24.15
CA LYS A 285 35.48 -0.40 25.42
C LYS A 285 34.01 -0.75 25.70
N TYR A 286 33.23 -1.20 24.70
CA TYR A 286 31.78 -1.42 24.82
C TYR A 286 31.30 -2.87 24.59
N ARG A 287 32.17 -3.80 24.19
CA ARG A 287 31.84 -5.24 24.07
C ARG A 287 31.90 -6.03 25.39
N ARG A 288 31.81 -5.36 26.53
CA ARG A 288 31.63 -5.98 27.86
C ARG A 288 30.25 -5.62 28.40
N TRP A 289 29.24 -6.32 27.90
CA TRP A 289 27.94 -6.54 28.56
C TRP A 289 27.54 -7.97 28.22
#